data_AF-A0A956KM77-F1
#
_entry.id   AF-A0A956KM77-F1
#
_cell.length_a   1.000
_cell.length_b   1.000
_cell.length_c   1.000
_cell.angle_alpha   90.00
_cell.angle_beta   90.00
_cell.angle_gamma   90.00
#
_symmetry.space_group_name_H-M   'P 1'
#
loop_
_entity.id
_entity.type
_entity.pdbx_description
1 polymer ?
#
loop_
_entity_poly.entity_id
_entity_poly.type
_entity_poly.pdbx_seq_one_letter_code
_entity_poly.pdbx_strand_id
1 'polypeptide(L)'
;MAESLDISGGGLFQIAEPEAGAPKRRRKVGKAIGIDLGTTHSLVAIAPKGAAPRVLIDDEGEALLPSVVSYAETGPDGGEVVVGRAARAQAVEHPEQVLVSVKRFMGRGPGDIDFHHPYRLADDAQVVRIDVAGPGESQPRWVSPVEVSARILEVLEQLAFDEIGEVAGAVITVPAYF
;
A
#
# COMPACT_ATOMS: atom_id res chain seq x y z
N MET A 1 -32.69 -17.98 37.22
CA MET A 1 -31.25 -18.12 36.94
C MET A 1 -31.00 -17.61 35.55
N ALA A 2 -30.05 -16.68 35.44
CA ALA A 2 -29.73 -15.91 34.26
C ALA A 2 -29.02 -16.74 33.19
N GLU A 3 -29.16 -16.36 31.92
CA GLU A 3 -27.99 -15.87 31.16
C GLU A 3 -28.44 -15.05 29.95
N SER A 4 -28.00 -13.80 29.94
CA SER A 4 -28.07 -12.85 28.84
C SER A 4 -26.95 -13.13 27.85
N LEU A 5 -27.26 -13.36 26.59
CA LEU A 5 -26.26 -13.43 25.53
C LEU A 5 -26.05 -12.03 24.92
N ASP A 6 -24.83 -11.56 25.14
CA ASP A 6 -24.26 -10.29 24.71
C ASP A 6 -24.16 -10.20 23.17
N ILE A 7 -24.76 -9.17 22.59
CA ILE A 7 -24.69 -8.85 21.16
C ILE A 7 -23.63 -7.76 20.98
N SER A 8 -22.36 -8.12 21.18
CA SER A 8 -21.21 -7.23 21.01
C SER A 8 -20.29 -7.75 19.89
N GLY A 9 -20.75 -7.67 18.64
CA GLY A 9 -19.93 -7.93 17.46
C GLY A 9 -20.22 -6.93 16.36
N GLY A 10 -19.32 -5.96 16.12
CA GLY A 10 -19.40 -5.03 15.00
C GLY A 10 -19.35 -5.80 13.68
N GLY A 11 -20.43 -5.71 12.90
CA GLY A 11 -20.53 -6.38 11.61
C GLY A 11 -19.76 -5.62 10.53
N LEU A 12 -18.85 -6.31 9.84
CA LEU A 12 -18.56 -5.97 8.45
C LEU A 12 -19.79 -6.39 7.62
N PHE A 13 -20.25 -5.51 6.73
CA PHE A 13 -21.22 -5.89 5.72
C PHE A 13 -20.57 -6.95 4.81
N GLN A 14 -21.03 -8.19 4.95
CA GLN A 14 -20.60 -9.31 4.14
C GLN A 14 -21.31 -9.22 2.78
N ILE A 15 -20.62 -8.69 1.77
CA ILE A 15 -21.07 -8.82 0.38
C ILE A 15 -20.73 -10.25 -0.03
N ALA A 16 -21.75 -11.06 -0.31
CA ALA A 16 -21.61 -12.47 -0.71
C ALA A 16 -21.61 -12.57 -2.24
N GLU A 17 -20.60 -13.25 -2.81
CA GLU A 17 -20.61 -13.72 -4.19
C GLU A 17 -21.02 -15.21 -4.27
N PRO A 18 -21.62 -15.66 -5.40
CA PRO A 18 -22.11 -17.02 -5.54
C PRO A 18 -20.96 -18.02 -5.81
N GLU A 19 -20.68 -18.83 -4.78
CA GLU A 19 -20.16 -20.21 -4.75
C GLU A 19 -19.14 -20.68 -5.83
N ALA A 20 -17.87 -20.90 -5.41
CA ALA A 20 -17.31 -22.25 -5.27
C ALA A 20 -15.92 -22.26 -4.58
N GLY A 21 -15.84 -22.87 -3.39
CA GLY A 21 -14.77 -23.81 -3.05
C GLY A 21 -13.35 -23.30 -2.75
N ALA A 22 -13.17 -22.47 -1.73
CA ALA A 22 -11.93 -22.46 -0.94
C ALA A 22 -12.30 -22.43 0.56
N PRO A 23 -11.55 -23.11 1.46
CA PRO A 23 -11.84 -23.03 2.89
C PRO A 23 -11.74 -21.56 3.29
N LYS A 24 -12.88 -20.97 3.68
CA LYS A 24 -12.94 -19.59 4.17
C LYS A 24 -12.06 -19.52 5.42
N ARG A 25 -10.82 -19.05 5.25
CA ARG A 25 -9.91 -18.75 6.35
C ARG A 25 -10.71 -17.87 7.32
N ARG A 26 -11.03 -18.38 8.52
CA ARG A 26 -11.82 -17.61 9.51
C ARG A 26 -11.05 -16.31 9.73
N ARG A 27 -11.54 -15.22 9.15
CA ARG A 27 -10.96 -13.89 9.35
C ARG A 27 -11.03 -13.64 10.85
N LYS A 28 -9.89 -13.33 11.48
CA LYS A 28 -9.90 -12.96 12.89
C LYS A 28 -10.96 -11.88 13.06
N VAL A 29 -11.85 -12.06 14.03
CA VAL A 29 -12.82 -11.01 14.39
C VAL A 29 -12.00 -9.92 15.07
N GLY A 30 -11.89 -8.76 14.44
CA GLY A 30 -11.09 -7.65 14.95
C GLY A 30 -11.32 -6.36 14.18
N LYS A 31 -10.62 -5.31 14.57
CA LYS A 31 -10.80 -3.95 14.04
C LYS A 31 -10.32 -3.90 12.58
N ALA A 32 -11.14 -3.30 11.72
CA ALA A 32 -10.83 -3.11 10.31
C ALA A 32 -10.52 -1.64 10.02
N ILE A 33 -9.73 -1.42 8.97
CA ILE A 33 -9.34 -0.08 8.51
C ILE A 33 -9.79 0.16 7.07
N GLY A 34 -10.02 1.42 6.73
CA GLY A 34 -10.20 1.87 5.35
C GLY A 34 -8.91 2.54 4.87
N ILE A 35 -8.40 2.11 3.73
CA ILE A 35 -7.21 2.70 3.10
C ILE A 35 -7.62 3.30 1.77
N ASP A 36 -7.38 4.59 1.61
CA ASP A 36 -7.33 5.18 0.28
C ASP A 36 -5.89 5.08 -0.21
N LEU A 37 -5.64 4.13 -1.10
CA LEU A 37 -4.35 4.02 -1.76
C LEU A 37 -4.47 4.88 -3.03
N GLY A 38 -3.86 6.06 -3.06
CA GLY A 38 -3.93 6.94 -4.23
C GLY A 38 -2.69 6.84 -5.12
N THR A 39 -2.69 7.60 -6.21
CA THR A 39 -1.51 7.70 -7.11
C THR A 39 -0.48 8.69 -6.55
N THR A 40 -0.95 9.76 -5.90
CA THR A 40 -0.10 10.85 -5.40
C THR A 40 -0.01 10.85 -3.88
N HIS A 41 -1.15 10.65 -3.21
CA HIS A 41 -1.23 10.56 -1.75
C HIS A 41 -2.09 9.37 -1.38
N SER A 42 -1.82 8.82 -0.21
CA SER A 42 -2.60 7.76 0.41
C SER A 42 -2.91 8.14 1.85
N LEU A 43 -3.94 7.54 2.42
CA LEU A 43 -4.33 7.74 3.82
C LEU A 43 -4.98 6.49 4.39
N VAL A 44 -5.08 6.45 5.71
CA VAL A 44 -5.79 5.40 6.44
C VAL A 44 -6.82 6.01 7.39
N ALA A 45 -7.97 5.36 7.50
CA ALA A 45 -9.08 5.78 8.33
C ALA A 45 -9.63 4.60 9.15
N ILE A 46 -10.22 4.93 10.29
CA ILE A 46 -10.93 3.99 11.15
C ILE A 46 -12.38 4.42 11.33
N ALA A 47 -13.27 3.46 11.49
CA ALA A 47 -14.69 3.67 11.74
C ALA A 47 -15.13 2.96 13.03
N PRO A 48 -14.94 3.59 14.21
CA PRO A 48 -15.35 2.99 15.48
C PRO A 48 -16.87 2.87 15.58
N LYS A 49 -17.36 1.85 16.27
CA LYS A 49 -18.80 1.68 16.55
C LYS A 49 -19.33 2.89 17.32
N GLY A 50 -20.40 3.51 16.82
CA GLY A 50 -21.06 4.62 17.50
C GLY A 50 -20.34 5.96 17.41
N ALA A 51 -19.30 6.07 16.57
CA ALA A 51 -18.61 7.33 16.30
C ALA A 51 -18.51 7.56 14.78
N ALA A 52 -18.31 8.81 14.37
CA ALA A 52 -18.02 9.13 12.98
C ALA A 52 -16.66 8.52 12.58
N PRO A 53 -16.49 8.07 11.32
CA PRO A 53 -15.19 7.70 10.78
C PRO A 53 -14.21 8.88 10.88
N ARG A 54 -12.94 8.57 11.16
CA ARG A 54 -11.86 9.57 11.17
C ARG A 54 -10.63 9.05 10.44
N VAL A 55 -9.92 9.97 9.80
CA VAL A 55 -8.59 9.73 9.21
C VAL A 55 -7.56 9.74 10.33
N LEU A 56 -6.57 8.85 10.25
CA LEU A 56 -5.45 8.84 11.19
C LEU A 56 -4.41 9.88 10.78
N ILE A 57 -3.76 10.44 11.78
CA ILE A 57 -2.74 11.48 11.62
C ILE A 57 -1.44 10.86 12.09
N ASP A 58 -0.38 11.01 11.30
CA ASP A 58 0.96 10.55 11.69
C ASP A 58 1.59 11.43 12.79
N ASP A 59 2.77 11.02 13.26
CA ASP A 59 3.50 11.71 14.34
C ASP A 59 3.93 13.14 13.95
N GLU A 60 3.91 13.48 12.66
CA GLU A 60 4.20 14.82 12.16
C GLU A 60 2.95 15.71 12.07
N GLY A 61 1.77 15.19 12.43
CA GLY A 61 0.52 15.92 12.38
C GLY A 61 -0.16 15.89 11.01
N GLU A 62 0.24 14.98 10.12
CA GLU A 62 -0.23 14.91 8.74
C GLU A 62 -1.15 13.72 8.49
N ALA A 63 -2.24 13.97 7.75
CA ALA A 63 -3.21 12.93 7.37
C ALA A 63 -2.89 12.26 6.03
N LEU A 64 -2.12 12.94 5.17
CA LEU A 64 -1.79 12.49 3.81
C LEU A 64 -0.33 12.02 3.75
N LEU A 65 -0.16 10.75 3.39
CA LEU A 65 1.14 10.16 3.10
C LEU A 65 1.42 10.29 1.58
N PRO A 66 2.50 10.96 1.14
CA PRO A 66 2.91 10.92 -0.25
C PRO A 66 3.11 9.47 -0.72
N SER A 67 2.51 9.10 -1.84
CA SER A 67 2.62 7.75 -2.44
C SER A 67 3.92 7.63 -3.22
N VAL A 68 5.02 7.72 -2.48
CA VAL A 68 6.40 7.78 -2.98
C VAL A 68 7.24 6.79 -2.18
N VAL A 69 8.07 6.01 -2.87
CA VAL A 69 8.94 5.00 -2.26
C VAL A 69 10.34 5.17 -2.82
N SER A 70 11.34 5.27 -1.95
CA SER A 70 12.74 5.37 -2.33
C SER A 70 13.46 4.07 -2.06
N TYR A 71 14.23 3.64 -3.05
CA TYR A 71 15.19 2.55 -2.98
C TYR A 71 16.64 3.06 -3.10
N ALA A 72 16.86 4.37 -2.94
CA ALA A 72 18.18 4.99 -3.14
C ALA A 72 19.21 4.53 -2.09
N GLU A 73 18.77 4.33 -0.85
CA GLU A 73 19.63 3.90 0.25
C GLU A 73 19.75 2.37 0.25
N THR A 74 20.45 1.79 -0.73
CA THR A 74 20.75 0.36 -0.73
C THR A 74 22.23 0.03 -0.77
N GLY A 75 22.68 -0.67 0.27
CA GLY A 75 23.95 -1.39 0.31
C GLY A 75 23.81 -2.87 -0.14
N PRO A 76 24.89 -3.67 -0.01
CA PRO A 76 24.98 -5.04 -0.53
C PRO A 76 23.90 -6.01 -0.03
N ASP A 77 23.31 -5.74 1.14
CA ASP A 77 22.30 -6.58 1.78
C ASP A 77 20.85 -6.05 1.60
N GLY A 78 20.66 -5.01 0.77
CA GLY A 78 19.39 -4.32 0.62
C GLY A 78 19.15 -3.35 1.77
N GLY A 79 19.51 -2.09 1.58
CA GLY A 79 19.29 -1.04 2.58
C GLY A 79 17.82 -0.64 2.75
N GLU A 80 17.60 0.34 3.62
CA GLU A 80 16.28 0.72 4.10
C GLU A 80 15.42 1.34 2.99
N VAL A 81 14.23 0.81 2.81
CA VAL A 81 13.24 1.37 1.88
C VAL A 81 12.52 2.51 2.61
N VAL A 82 12.67 3.71 2.11
CA VAL A 82 12.05 4.91 2.68
C VAL A 82 10.74 5.19 1.94
N VAL A 83 9.72 5.66 2.65
CA VAL A 83 8.39 5.92 2.09
C VAL A 83 7.94 7.34 2.47
N GLY A 84 7.05 7.94 1.68
CA GLY A 84 6.39 9.19 2.05
C GLY A 84 7.24 10.44 1.78
N ARG A 85 7.23 11.38 2.72
CA ARG A 85 7.91 12.68 2.58
C ARG A 85 9.43 12.52 2.46
N ALA A 86 10.02 11.65 3.26
CA ALA A 86 11.46 11.38 3.22
C ALA A 86 11.88 10.79 1.86
N ALA A 87 11.11 9.84 1.31
CA ALA A 87 11.34 9.32 -0.04
C ALA A 87 11.22 10.41 -1.11
N ARG A 88 10.21 11.27 -1.00
CA ARG A 88 9.99 12.38 -1.94
C ARG A 88 11.15 13.37 -1.95
N ALA A 89 11.81 13.61 -0.82
CA ALA A 89 12.97 14.50 -0.74
C ALA A 89 14.16 14.01 -1.59
N GLN A 90 14.28 12.70 -1.79
CA GLN A 90 15.36 12.07 -2.56
C GLN A 90 15.09 12.05 -4.08
N ALA A 91 13.88 12.40 -4.53
CA ALA A 91 13.44 12.21 -5.92
C ALA A 91 14.26 13.00 -6.95
N VAL A 92 14.83 14.14 -6.56
CA VAL A 92 15.64 14.97 -7.46
C VAL A 92 17.02 14.36 -7.68
N GLU A 93 17.62 13.81 -6.63
CA GLU A 93 18.97 13.23 -6.67
C GLU A 93 18.96 11.80 -7.20
N HIS A 94 17.90 11.04 -6.91
CA HIS A 94 17.78 9.63 -7.26
C HIS A 94 16.51 9.33 -8.07
N PRO A 95 16.28 9.98 -9.24
CA PRO A 95 15.02 9.89 -9.98
C PRO A 95 14.69 8.47 -10.48
N GLU A 96 15.68 7.62 -10.69
CA GLU A 96 15.50 6.23 -11.15
C GLU A 96 15.15 5.27 -10.00
N GLN A 97 15.50 5.63 -8.76
CA GLN A 97 15.30 4.77 -7.57
C GLN A 97 14.16 5.27 -6.67
N VAL A 98 13.63 6.48 -6.93
CA VAL A 98 12.48 7.04 -6.21
C VAL A 98 11.22 6.90 -7.07
N LEU A 99 10.37 5.96 -6.68
CA LEU A 99 9.18 5.58 -7.40
C LEU A 99 7.98 6.44 -6.99
N VAL A 100 7.39 7.14 -7.97
CA VAL A 100 6.18 7.95 -7.85
C VAL A 100 5.13 7.43 -8.83
N SER A 101 3.85 7.73 -8.57
CA SER A 101 2.74 7.38 -9.46
C SER A 101 2.66 5.89 -9.80
N VAL A 102 3.18 5.01 -8.92
CA VAL A 102 3.39 3.59 -9.22
C VAL A 102 2.10 2.85 -9.59
N LYS A 103 0.95 3.33 -9.10
CA LYS A 103 -0.38 2.83 -9.48
C LYS A 103 -0.67 2.85 -10.97
N ARG A 104 -0.05 3.78 -11.73
CA ARG A 104 -0.24 3.87 -13.18
C ARG A 104 0.41 2.72 -13.95
N PHE A 105 1.29 1.95 -13.30
CA PHE A 105 1.97 0.79 -13.88
C PHE A 105 1.30 -0.54 -13.53
N MET A 106 0.45 -0.56 -12.50
CA MET A 106 -0.21 -1.78 -12.05
C MET A 106 -1.12 -2.38 -13.12
N GLY A 107 -1.03 -3.70 -13.30
CA GLY A 107 -1.85 -4.44 -14.27
C GLY A 107 -1.47 -4.23 -15.73
N ARG A 108 -0.36 -3.52 -16.02
CA ARG A 108 0.09 -3.21 -17.39
C ARG A 108 1.35 -3.98 -17.76
N GLY A 109 1.54 -4.22 -19.06
CA GLY A 109 2.83 -4.60 -19.62
C GLY A 109 3.69 -3.36 -19.90
N PRO A 110 5.02 -3.52 -20.07
CA PRO A 110 5.92 -2.42 -20.43
C PRO A 110 5.50 -1.69 -21.72
N GLY A 111 4.97 -2.42 -22.71
CA GLY A 111 4.50 -1.86 -23.97
C GLY A 111 3.21 -1.02 -23.88
N ASP A 112 2.48 -1.10 -22.77
CA ASP A 112 1.25 -0.34 -22.53
C ASP A 112 1.50 1.00 -21.82
N ILE A 113 2.77 1.33 -21.56
CA ILE A 113 3.17 2.55 -20.86
C ILE A 113 3.37 3.68 -21.88
N ASP A 114 2.44 4.63 -21.86
CA ASP A 114 2.35 5.74 -22.81
C ASP A 114 2.64 7.12 -22.20
N PHE A 115 3.15 7.16 -20.97
CA PHE A 115 3.47 8.37 -20.23
C PHE A 115 4.96 8.46 -19.89
N HIS A 116 5.45 9.68 -19.73
CA HIS A 116 6.85 9.91 -19.38
C HIS A 116 7.19 9.44 -17.96
N HIS A 117 8.27 8.68 -17.82
CA HIS A 117 8.84 8.25 -16.54
C HIS A 117 10.36 8.09 -16.65
N PRO A 118 11.12 8.19 -15.54
CA PRO A 118 12.57 7.99 -15.55
C PRO A 118 12.99 6.52 -15.41
N TYR A 119 12.05 5.61 -15.12
CA TYR A 119 12.35 4.22 -14.74
C TYR A 119 12.79 3.33 -15.89
N ARG A 120 13.79 2.49 -15.66
CA ARG A 120 14.09 1.34 -16.53
C ARG A 120 13.10 0.21 -16.25
N LEU A 121 12.41 -0.24 -17.29
CA LEU A 121 11.47 -1.35 -17.23
C LEU A 121 12.10 -2.63 -17.78
N ALA A 122 11.67 -3.79 -17.29
CA ALA A 122 12.07 -5.08 -17.88
C ALA A 122 11.33 -5.31 -19.22
N ASP A 123 12.07 -5.46 -20.32
CA ASP A 123 11.50 -5.59 -21.67
C ASP A 123 10.82 -6.94 -21.93
N ASP A 124 11.13 -7.96 -21.15
CA ASP A 124 10.71 -9.36 -21.34
C ASP A 124 9.52 -9.77 -20.46
N ALA A 125 8.95 -8.82 -19.71
CA ALA A 125 7.95 -9.12 -18.69
C ALA A 125 6.52 -8.89 -19.21
N GLN A 126 5.61 -9.82 -18.89
CA GLN A 126 4.17 -9.66 -19.16
C GLN A 126 3.53 -8.56 -18.31
N VAL A 127 4.14 -8.26 -17.16
CA VAL A 127 3.75 -7.18 -16.25
C VAL A 127 4.95 -6.30 -15.97
N VAL A 128 4.72 -5.01 -15.75
CA VAL A 128 5.80 -4.06 -15.43
C VAL A 128 6.65 -4.54 -14.25
N ARG A 129 7.96 -4.52 -14.45
CA ARG A 129 8.98 -4.59 -13.40
C ARG A 129 9.92 -3.41 -13.57
N ILE A 130 10.28 -2.75 -12.47
CA ILE A 130 11.10 -1.54 -12.44
C ILE A 130 12.45 -1.88 -11.83
N ASP A 131 13.54 -1.46 -12.47
CA ASP A 131 14.89 -1.59 -11.94
C ASP A 131 15.15 -0.50 -10.89
N VAL A 132 15.53 -0.90 -9.69
CA VAL A 132 15.87 -0.01 -8.57
C VAL A 132 17.28 -0.22 -8.04
N ALA A 133 18.15 -0.93 -8.76
CA ALA A 133 19.55 -1.14 -8.34
C ALA A 133 20.32 0.19 -8.26
N GLY A 134 19.98 1.12 -9.15
CA GLY A 134 20.61 2.43 -9.24
C GLY A 134 21.69 2.51 -10.33
N PRO A 135 22.18 3.72 -10.60
CA PRO A 135 23.14 3.95 -11.68
C PRO A 135 24.48 3.25 -11.42
N GLY A 136 25.01 2.54 -12.42
CA GLY A 136 26.33 1.90 -12.36
C GLY A 136 26.32 0.47 -11.80
N GLU A 137 25.19 0.00 -11.29
CA GLU A 137 25.05 -1.40 -10.87
C GLU A 137 25.00 -2.35 -12.07
N SER A 138 25.73 -3.47 -11.96
CA SER A 138 25.87 -4.44 -13.05
C SER A 138 24.68 -5.40 -13.15
N GLN A 139 23.93 -5.56 -12.06
CA GLN A 139 22.75 -6.43 -12.01
C GLN A 139 21.52 -5.60 -11.63
N PRO A 140 20.42 -5.73 -12.36
CA PRO A 140 19.20 -5.02 -12.05
C PRO A 140 18.57 -5.58 -10.77
N ARG A 141 17.89 -4.70 -10.02
CA ARG A 141 17.08 -5.08 -8.87
C ARG A 141 15.63 -4.81 -9.22
N TRP A 142 14.92 -5.85 -9.63
CA TRP A 142 13.54 -5.73 -10.08
C TRP A 142 12.56 -5.63 -8.91
N VAL A 143 11.67 -4.64 -8.96
CA VAL A 143 10.47 -4.55 -8.11
C VAL A 143 9.23 -4.37 -8.97
N SER A 144 8.12 -4.98 -8.58
CA SER A 144 6.83 -4.82 -9.22
C SER A 144 6.06 -3.62 -8.65
N PRO A 145 5.14 -3.01 -9.42
CA PRO A 145 4.26 -1.96 -8.91
C PRO A 145 3.46 -2.36 -7.65
N VAL A 146 3.14 -3.65 -7.52
CA VAL A 146 2.46 -4.24 -6.37
C VAL A 146 3.37 -4.22 -5.13
N GLU A 147 4.62 -4.66 -5.25
CA GLU A 147 5.59 -4.62 -4.16
C GLU A 147 5.86 -3.19 -3.69
N VAL A 148 5.97 -2.23 -4.62
CA VAL A 148 6.14 -0.82 -4.28
C VAL A 148 4.92 -0.28 -3.52
N SER A 149 3.72 -0.64 -3.96
CA SER A 149 2.50 -0.23 -3.26
C SER A 149 2.36 -0.90 -1.89
N ALA A 150 2.88 -2.12 -1.71
CA ALA A 150 2.92 -2.79 -0.42
C ALA A 150 3.74 -1.99 0.60
N ARG A 151 4.84 -1.35 0.20
CA ARG A 151 5.62 -0.46 1.09
C ARG A 151 4.82 0.73 1.60
N ILE A 152 3.92 1.27 0.76
CA ILE A 152 3.00 2.33 1.18
C ILE A 152 1.96 1.79 2.18
N LEU A 153 1.44 0.59 1.90
CA LEU A 153 0.47 -0.07 2.79
C LEU A 153 1.08 -0.44 4.15
N GLU A 154 2.34 -0.85 4.21
CA GLU A 154 3.07 -1.15 5.45
C GLU A 154 3.10 0.07 6.40
N VAL A 155 3.38 1.27 5.86
CA VAL A 155 3.37 2.52 6.66
C VAL A 155 1.96 2.83 7.18
N LEU A 156 0.94 2.68 6.33
CA LEU A 156 -0.45 2.96 6.71
C LEU A 156 -1.01 1.92 7.71
N GLU A 157 -0.59 0.67 7.58
CA GLU A 157 -0.92 -0.40 8.55
C GLU A 157 -0.24 -0.13 9.89
N GLN A 158 1.03 0.28 9.90
CA GLN A 158 1.74 0.63 11.12
C GLN A 158 1.05 1.79 11.84
N LEU A 159 0.69 2.85 11.12
CA LEU A 159 -0.06 3.98 11.68
C LEU A 159 -1.39 3.55 12.29
N ALA A 160 -2.10 2.62 11.64
CA ALA A 160 -3.30 2.03 12.22
C ALA A 160 -3.00 1.17 13.45
N PHE A 161 -1.93 0.37 13.42
CA PHE A 161 -1.54 -0.46 14.54
C PHE A 161 -1.25 0.37 15.78
N ASP A 162 -0.57 1.51 15.64
CA ASP A 162 -0.25 2.38 16.76
C ASP A 162 -1.50 3.01 17.41
N GLU A 163 -2.54 3.30 16.62
CA GLU A 163 -3.80 3.84 17.12
C GLU A 163 -4.74 2.78 17.73
N ILE A 164 -4.86 1.60 17.08
CA ILE A 164 -5.92 0.63 17.40
C ILE A 164 -5.43 -0.78 17.78
N GLY A 165 -4.14 -1.06 17.71
CA GLY A 165 -3.55 -2.39 17.87
C GLY A 165 -3.73 -3.27 16.62
N GLU A 166 -3.74 -4.60 16.81
CA GLU A 166 -3.81 -5.57 15.70
C GLU A 166 -4.96 -5.28 14.71
N VAL A 167 -4.60 -5.11 13.44
CA VAL A 167 -5.52 -4.91 12.32
C VAL A 167 -5.98 -6.27 11.80
N ALA A 168 -7.29 -6.52 11.77
CA ALA A 168 -7.86 -7.79 11.32
C ALA A 168 -8.21 -7.82 9.82
N GLY A 169 -8.15 -6.67 9.15
CA GLY A 169 -8.35 -6.56 7.71
C GLY A 169 -8.50 -5.11 7.27
N ALA A 170 -8.34 -4.90 5.96
CA ALA A 170 -8.46 -3.59 5.34
C ALA A 170 -9.46 -3.64 4.18
N VAL A 171 -10.11 -2.51 3.93
CA VAL A 171 -10.79 -2.21 2.67
C VAL A 171 -9.93 -1.17 1.95
N ILE A 172 -9.45 -1.48 0.74
CA ILE A 172 -8.53 -0.63 -0.02
C ILE A 172 -9.25 -0.11 -1.26
N THR A 173 -9.18 1.19 -1.51
CA THR A 173 -9.75 1.81 -2.71
C THR A 173 -8.94 1.47 -3.96
N VAL A 174 -9.65 1.32 -5.07
CA VAL A 174 -9.09 1.23 -6.43
C VAL A 174 -9.85 2.18 -7.35
N PRO A 175 -9.24 2.69 -8.43
CA PRO A 175 -9.99 3.41 -9.46
C PRO A 175 -11.15 2.57 -10.01
N ALA A 176 -12.24 3.20 -10.44
CA ALA A 176 -13.42 2.48 -10.94
C ALA A 176 -13.18 1.72 -12.26
N TYR A 177 -12.11 2.05 -12.98
CA TYR A 177 -11.71 1.46 -14.27
C TYR A 177 -10.56 0.45 -14.14
N PHE A 178 -10.23 0.05 -12.91
CA PHE A 178 -9.26 -1.00 -12.66
C PHE A 178 -9.81 -2.39 -13.00
#